data_AF-C0BX93-F1
#
_entry.id   AF-C0BX93-F1
#
_cell.length_a   1.000
_cell.length_b   1.000
_cell.length_c   1.000
_cell.angle_alpha   90.00
_cell.angle_beta   90.00
_cell.angle_gamma   90.00
#
_symmetry.space_group_name_H-M   'P 1'
#
loop_
_entity.id
_entity.type
_entity.pdbx_description
1 polymer ?
#
loop_
_entity_poly.entity_id
_entity_poly.type
_entity_poly.pdbx_seq_one_letter_code
_entity_poly.pdbx_strand_id
1 'polypeptide(L)'
;MGKNKYYCKIDGVVHNLSDVQEVLSGKSERNIVLIMNEEHGMDIVSANTFESVLRFYDNEIPSDYNEALRRWQEYNQASLPKSPPKPCCPRCGSTNIRGHRPWFAHSACNHCGYTWW
;
A
#
# COMPACT_ATOMS: atom_id res chain seq x y z
N MET A 1 -17.67 -1.36 -27.73
CA MET A 1 -17.90 -0.06 -27.02
C MET A 1 -16.73 0.16 -26.07
N GLY A 2 -15.65 0.79 -26.55
CA GLY A 2 -14.45 1.06 -25.76
C GLY A 2 -14.71 2.21 -24.80
N LYS A 3 -15.05 1.90 -23.56
CA LYS A 3 -15.35 2.88 -22.51
C LYS A 3 -14.09 3.72 -22.26
N ASN A 4 -14.15 5.01 -22.56
CA ASN A 4 -13.37 6.13 -22.02
C ASN A 4 -12.25 5.73 -21.03
N LYS A 5 -11.14 5.18 -21.55
CA LYS A 5 -10.08 4.55 -20.75
C LYS A 5 -9.21 5.51 -19.95
N TYR A 6 -9.41 6.82 -20.14
CA TYR A 6 -8.53 7.86 -19.63
C TYR A 6 -9.26 8.95 -18.85
N TYR A 7 -10.56 8.80 -18.56
CA TYR A 7 -11.25 9.73 -17.66
C TYR A 7 -11.36 9.14 -16.27
N CYS A 8 -10.98 9.93 -15.27
CA CYS A 8 -11.02 9.54 -13.86
C CYS A 8 -11.69 10.63 -13.03
N LYS A 9 -12.63 10.26 -12.16
CA LYS A 9 -13.19 11.19 -11.18
C LYS A 9 -12.33 11.18 -9.91
N ILE A 10 -11.79 12.33 -9.54
CA ILE A 10 -10.92 12.55 -8.38
C ILE A 10 -11.58 13.65 -7.54
N ASP A 11 -11.92 13.35 -6.29
CA ASP A 11 -12.60 14.25 -5.36
C ASP A 11 -13.86 14.92 -5.95
N GLY A 12 -14.59 14.15 -6.76
CA GLY A 12 -15.82 14.59 -7.43
C GLY A 12 -15.62 15.35 -8.75
N VAL A 13 -14.39 15.69 -9.12
CA VAL A 13 -14.05 16.37 -10.38
C VAL A 13 -13.60 15.34 -11.42
N VAL A 14 -14.06 15.47 -12.67
CA VAL A 14 -13.66 14.58 -13.75
C VAL A 14 -12.39 15.12 -14.43
N HIS A 15 -11.31 14.35 -14.34
CA HIS A 15 -10.02 14.64 -14.96
C HIS A 15 -9.85 13.84 -16.26
N ASN A 16 -9.25 14.48 -17.27
CA ASN A 16 -8.77 13.81 -18.47
C ASN A 16 -7.30 13.43 -18.26
N LEU A 17 -7.04 12.14 -18.10
CA LEU A 17 -5.73 11.56 -17.84
C LEU A 17 -5.15 10.86 -19.09
N SER A 18 -5.33 11.47 -20.27
CA SER A 18 -4.80 10.93 -21.52
C SER A 18 -3.28 10.84 -21.54
N ASP A 19 -2.60 11.79 -20.89
CA ASP A 19 -1.16 11.83 -20.63
C ASP A 19 -0.69 10.63 -19.78
N VAL A 20 -1.40 10.30 -18.71
CA VAL A 20 -1.15 9.10 -17.90
C VAL A 20 -1.38 7.86 -18.75
N GLN A 21 -2.45 7.83 -19.56
CA GLN A 21 -2.71 6.71 -20.46
C GLN A 21 -1.61 6.51 -21.50
N GLU A 22 -0.97 7.58 -21.99
CA GLU A 22 0.18 7.49 -22.88
C GLU A 22 1.35 6.78 -22.21
N VAL A 23 1.66 7.13 -20.95
CA VAL A 23 2.71 6.47 -20.16
C VAL A 23 2.38 5.00 -19.94
N LEU A 24 1.16 4.68 -19.50
CA LEU A 24 0.72 3.29 -19.26
C LEU A 24 0.72 2.44 -20.54
N SER A 25 0.51 3.08 -21.70
CA SER A 25 0.59 2.41 -23.01
C SER A 25 2.02 2.30 -23.58
N GLY A 26 3.02 2.79 -22.86
CA GLY A 26 4.42 2.79 -23.29
C GLY A 26 4.76 3.80 -24.39
N LYS A 27 3.86 4.75 -24.68
CA LYS A 27 4.10 5.81 -25.69
C LYS A 27 4.93 6.97 -25.16
N SER A 28 5.08 7.05 -23.84
CA SER A 28 5.77 8.14 -23.14
C SER A 28 6.55 7.56 -21.97
N GLU A 29 7.78 8.02 -21.78
CA GLU A 29 8.65 7.66 -20.64
C GLU A 29 8.51 8.65 -19.46
N ARG A 30 7.54 9.57 -19.54
CA ARG A 30 7.29 10.55 -18.48
C ARG A 30 6.85 9.85 -17.18
N ASN A 31 7.10 10.50 -16.05
CA ASN A 31 6.75 9.97 -14.75
C ASN A 31 5.30 10.33 -14.37
N ILE A 32 4.46 9.32 -14.11
CA ILE A 32 3.05 9.49 -13.72
C ILE A 32 2.91 10.39 -12.47
N VAL A 33 3.79 10.24 -11.49
CA VAL A 33 3.76 11.04 -10.25
C VAL A 33 3.97 12.52 -10.56
N LEU A 34 4.91 12.84 -11.45
CA LEU A 34 5.15 14.24 -11.85
C LEU A 34 4.00 14.80 -12.68
N ILE A 35 3.43 14.00 -13.60
CA ILE A 35 2.24 14.39 -14.38
C ILE A 35 1.08 14.75 -13.43
N MET A 36 0.76 13.87 -12.50
CA MET A 36 -0.34 14.10 -11.56
C MET A 36 -0.09 15.32 -10.66
N ASN A 37 1.17 15.58 -10.29
CA ASN A 37 1.53 16.70 -9.44
C ASN A 37 1.53 18.05 -10.17
N GLU A 38 2.20 18.13 -11.31
CA GLU A 38 2.44 19.38 -12.03
C GLU A 38 1.25 19.77 -12.93
N GLU A 39 0.59 18.79 -13.56
CA GLU A 39 -0.47 19.04 -14.55
C GLU A 39 -1.87 18.87 -13.99
N HIS A 40 -2.07 17.95 -13.04
CA HIS A 40 -3.38 17.68 -12.42
C HIS A 40 -3.53 18.24 -11.01
N GLY A 41 -2.50 18.92 -10.49
CA GLY A 41 -2.57 19.65 -9.22
C GLY A 41 -2.68 18.77 -7.97
N MET A 42 -2.39 17.47 -8.08
CA MET A 42 -2.38 16.54 -6.95
C MET A 42 -1.12 16.77 -6.10
N ASP A 43 -1.18 16.74 -4.77
CA ASP A 43 0.06 16.81 -3.99
C ASP A 43 0.95 15.58 -4.23
N ILE A 44 2.26 15.72 -4.02
CA ILE A 44 3.23 14.68 -4.36
C ILE A 44 2.99 13.35 -3.63
N VAL A 45 2.47 13.38 -2.40
CA VAL A 45 2.19 12.17 -1.61
C VAL A 45 0.96 11.46 -2.17
N SER A 46 -0.09 12.23 -2.49
CA SER A 46 -1.28 11.70 -3.15
C SER A 46 -0.95 11.17 -4.55
N ALA A 47 -0.05 11.81 -5.30
CA ALA A 47 0.37 11.36 -6.63
C ALA A 47 1.15 10.02 -6.58
N ASN A 48 2.01 9.82 -5.58
CA ASN A 48 2.66 8.52 -5.34
C ASN A 48 1.62 7.44 -4.95
N THR A 49 0.63 7.82 -4.13
CA THR A 49 -0.46 6.91 -3.76
C THR A 49 -1.30 6.55 -4.98
N PHE A 50 -1.57 7.51 -5.87
CA PHE A 50 -2.28 7.31 -7.12
C PHE A 50 -1.57 6.28 -8.01
N GLU A 51 -0.26 6.40 -8.20
CA GLU A 51 0.52 5.39 -8.95
C GLU A 51 0.41 3.99 -8.33
N SER A 52 0.44 3.90 -6.99
CA SER A 52 0.27 2.63 -6.28
C SER A 52 -1.11 2.02 -6.50
N VAL A 53 -2.16 2.85 -6.54
CA VAL A 53 -3.53 2.43 -6.88
C VAL A 53 -3.59 1.91 -8.32
N LEU A 54 -2.98 2.58 -9.29
CA LEU A 54 -2.93 2.09 -10.67
C LEU A 54 -2.30 0.69 -10.76
N ARG A 55 -1.17 0.47 -10.06
CA ARG A 55 -0.51 -0.85 -10.04
C ARG A 55 -1.39 -1.95 -9.43
N PHE A 56 -2.23 -1.60 -8.46
CA PHE A 56 -3.21 -2.54 -7.88
C PHE A 56 -4.36 -2.87 -8.84
N TYR A 57 -4.68 -1.96 -9.76
CA TYR A 57 -5.70 -2.13 -10.80
C TYR A 57 -5.10 -2.49 -12.17
N ASP A 58 -4.07 -3.33 -12.20
CA ASP A 58 -3.45 -3.83 -13.44
C ASP A 58 -3.02 -2.72 -14.43
N ASN A 59 -2.60 -1.57 -13.90
CA ASN A 59 -2.22 -0.38 -14.66
C ASN A 59 -3.38 0.18 -15.52
N GLU A 60 -4.63 -0.03 -15.09
CA GLU A 60 -5.81 0.64 -15.66
C GLU A 60 -6.19 1.89 -14.86
N ILE A 61 -6.57 2.96 -15.57
CA ILE A 61 -7.07 4.19 -14.94
C ILE A 61 -8.50 3.92 -14.45
N PRO A 62 -8.76 4.00 -13.13
CA PRO A 62 -10.11 3.80 -12.61
C PRO A 62 -11.02 4.96 -13.02
N SER A 63 -12.30 4.68 -13.24
CA SER A 63 -13.29 5.75 -13.51
C SER A 63 -13.56 6.64 -12.28
N ASP A 64 -13.28 6.14 -11.08
CA ASP A 64 -13.47 6.82 -9.80
C ASP A 64 -12.29 6.49 -8.88
N TYR A 65 -11.41 7.48 -8.64
CA TYR A 65 -10.19 7.29 -7.87
C TYR A 65 -10.49 7.06 -6.39
N ASN A 66 -11.44 7.79 -5.80
CA ASN A 66 -11.73 7.69 -4.37
C ASN A 66 -12.25 6.29 -4.00
N GLU A 67 -13.09 5.70 -4.85
CA GLU A 67 -13.55 4.32 -4.68
C GLU A 67 -12.40 3.30 -4.87
N ALA A 68 -11.53 3.52 -5.85
CA ALA A 68 -10.36 2.66 -6.07
C ALA A 68 -9.37 2.72 -4.89
N LEU A 69 -9.10 3.92 -4.38
CA LEU A 69 -8.26 4.18 -3.21
C LEU A 69 -8.80 3.46 -1.98
N ARG A 70 -10.11 3.55 -1.72
CA ARG A 70 -10.76 2.87 -0.60
C ARG A 70 -10.54 1.36 -0.65
N ARG A 71 -10.75 0.74 -1.81
CA ARG A 71 -10.55 -0.71 -2.00
C ARG A 71 -9.10 -1.13 -1.82
N TRP A 72 -8.16 -0.34 -2.33
CA TRP A 72 -6.72 -0.57 -2.12
C TRP A 72 -6.34 -0.48 -0.64
N GLN A 73 -6.88 0.50 0.09
CA GLN A 73 -6.68 0.64 1.54
C GLN A 73 -7.29 -0.53 2.31
N GLU A 74 -8.50 -0.96 1.98
CA GLU A 74 -9.17 -2.13 2.58
C GLU A 74 -8.34 -3.41 2.35
N TYR A 75 -7.84 -3.62 1.12
CA TYR A 75 -6.97 -4.75 0.79
C TYR A 75 -5.66 -4.75 1.60
N ASN A 76 -4.99 -3.59 1.67
CA ASN A 76 -3.75 -3.46 2.43
C ASN A 76 -3.97 -3.65 3.94
N GLN A 77 -5.06 -3.11 4.48
CA GLN A 77 -5.41 -3.30 5.88
C GLN A 77 -5.74 -4.77 6.19
N ALA A 78 -6.46 -5.45 5.30
CA ALA A 78 -6.76 -6.88 5.45
C ALA A 78 -5.51 -7.76 5.35
N SER A 79 -4.48 -7.29 4.63
CA SER A 79 -3.19 -7.96 4.49
C SER A 79 -2.26 -7.78 5.69
N LEU A 80 -2.57 -6.84 6.61
CA LEU A 80 -1.78 -6.68 7.83
C LEU A 80 -2.06 -7.83 8.81
N PRO A 81 -1.02 -8.39 9.47
CA PRO A 81 -1.21 -9.35 10.54
C PRO A 81 -2.11 -8.75 11.62
N LYS A 82 -3.26 -9.38 11.89
CA LYS A 82 -4.23 -8.94 12.92
C LYS A 82 -3.67 -8.98 14.35
N SER A 83 -2.52 -9.61 14.54
CA SER A 83 -1.80 -9.68 15.80
C SER A 83 -0.34 -9.30 15.58
N PRO A 84 0.30 -8.64 16.56
CA PRO A 84 1.75 -8.47 16.55
C PRO A 84 2.43 -9.83 16.29
N PRO A 85 3.58 -9.85 15.58
CA PRO A 85 4.37 -11.05 15.47
C PRO A 85 4.56 -11.65 16.86
N LYS A 86 4.26 -12.94 17.02
CA LYS A 86 4.54 -13.60 18.30
C LYS A 86 6.04 -13.44 18.56
N PRO A 87 6.45 -13.07 19.78
CA PRO A 87 7.86 -13.03 20.12
C PRO A 87 8.48 -14.39 19.85
N CYS A 88 9.70 -14.38 19.32
CA CYS A 88 10.49 -15.57 19.02
C CYS A 88 11.75 -15.56 19.88
N CYS A 89 12.19 -16.72 20.37
CA CYS A 89 13.46 -16.82 21.06
C CYS A 89 14.61 -16.47 20.08
N PRO A 90 15.49 -15.51 20.40
CA PRO A 90 16.55 -15.09 19.49
C PRO A 90 17.61 -16.20 19.25
N ARG A 91 17.67 -17.21 20.12
CA ARG A 91 18.65 -18.30 20.02
C ARG A 91 18.17 -19.49 19.18
N CYS A 92 16.88 -19.82 19.22
CA CYS A 92 16.34 -21.04 18.61
C CYS A 92 15.07 -20.83 17.78
N GLY A 93 14.56 -19.60 17.66
CA GLY A 93 13.36 -19.28 16.89
C GLY A 93 12.03 -19.75 17.50
N SER A 94 12.05 -20.45 18.64
CA SER A 94 10.83 -20.96 19.28
C SER A 94 9.93 -19.82 19.77
N THR A 95 8.63 -19.92 19.50
CA THR A 95 7.59 -19.01 20.02
C THR A 95 7.08 -19.43 21.41
N ASN A 96 7.62 -20.51 22.00
CA ASN A 96 7.25 -20.98 23.32
C ASN A 96 7.99 -20.19 24.41
N ILE A 97 7.47 -19.01 24.72
CA ILE A 97 8.10 -18.01 25.59
C ILE A 97 7.25 -17.78 26.82
N ARG A 98 7.88 -17.77 28.00
CA ARG A 98 7.27 -17.35 29.27
C ARG A 98 7.78 -15.97 29.66
N GLY A 99 6.96 -15.21 30.38
CA GLY A 99 7.33 -13.88 30.91
C GLY A 99 7.09 -12.70 29.97
N HIS A 100 6.74 -12.93 28.70
CA HIS A 100 6.47 -11.85 27.74
C HIS A 100 5.10 -11.19 27.96
N ARG A 101 5.02 -10.29 28.94
CA ARG A 101 3.92 -9.34 29.11
C ARG A 101 4.46 -7.92 28.86
N PRO A 102 3.63 -6.95 28.43
CA PRO A 102 4.08 -5.61 28.03
C PRO A 102 4.87 -4.82 29.11
N TRP A 103 4.89 -5.30 30.35
CA TRP A 103 5.47 -4.63 31.52
C TRP A 103 6.54 -5.45 32.24
N PHE A 104 6.94 -6.61 31.71
CA PHE A 104 7.94 -7.48 32.32
C PHE A 104 9.23 -7.46 31.51
N ALA A 105 10.33 -7.03 32.15
CA ALA A 105 11.66 -6.95 31.57
C ALA A 105 12.41 -8.29 31.54
N HIS A 106 11.72 -9.43 31.56
CA HIS A 106 12.39 -10.72 31.57
C HIS A 106 11.56 -11.80 30.87
N SER A 107 12.08 -12.25 29.74
CA SER A 107 11.52 -13.31 28.91
C SER A 107 12.41 -14.55 28.96
N ALA A 108 11.81 -15.73 28.86
CA ALA A 108 12.54 -16.98 28.80
C ALA A 108 11.91 -17.95 27.80
N CYS A 109 12.75 -18.67 27.06
CA CYS A 109 12.32 -19.71 26.14
C CYS A 109 12.16 -21.04 26.88
N ASN A 110 10.97 -21.63 26.82
CA ASN A 110 10.72 -22.96 27.42
C ASN A 110 11.36 -24.10 26.61
N HIS A 111 11.74 -23.87 25.34
CA HIS A 111 12.34 -24.88 24.49
C HIS A 111 13.86 -25.05 24.72
N CYS A 112 14.61 -23.94 24.74
CA CYS A 112 16.07 -23.97 24.90
C CYS A 112 16.57 -23.41 26.24
N GLY A 113 15.67 -22.93 27.11
CA GLY A 113 16.00 -22.36 28.41
C GLY A 113 16.63 -20.96 28.36
N TYR A 114 16.86 -20.39 27.18
CA TYR A 114 17.48 -19.08 27.03
C TYR A 114 16.61 -17.97 27.63
N THR A 115 17.22 -17.07 28.41
CA THR A 115 16.57 -15.92 29.03
C THR A 115 17.11 -14.62 28.46
N TRP A 116 16.25 -13.62 28.31
CA TRP A 116 16.62 -12.27 27.86
C TRP A 116 15.73 -11.22 28.52
N TRP A 117 16.21 -9.98 28.52
CA TRP A 117 15.55 -8.85 29.14
C TRP A 117 14.74 -8.07 28.11
#